data_AF-A0A5P9CZZ4-F1
#
_entry.id   AF-A0A5P9CZZ4-F1
#
_cell.length_a   1.000
_cell.length_b   1.000
_cell.length_c   1.000
_cell.angle_alpha   90.00
_cell.angle_beta   90.00
_cell.angle_gamma   90.00
#
_symmetry.space_group_name_H-M   'P 1'
#
loop_
_entity.id
_entity.type
_entity.pdbx_description
1 polymer ?
#
loop_
_entity_poly.entity_id
_entity_poly.type
_entity_poly.pdbx_seq_one_letter_code
_entity_poly.pdbx_strand_id
1 'polypeptide(L)'
;MPSWAGIQTPPQYRLAYEYAAKHMKEHGLCDGRTPPVWTFETQEDDLELLAASLLSEHEFNQFEYVTLELFVPENRLLRSSYGHWCELLFQSIETGRIEDDGSWLCLNGQQDDHSPGSVQILIPHIRKEWIRKVEPLEINPGMY
;
A
#
# COMPACT_ATOMS: atom_id res chain seq x y z
N MET A 1 -3.30 -8.16 -17.92
CA MET A 1 -2.97 -8.05 -16.49
C MET A 1 -1.87 -7.02 -16.33
N PRO A 2 -1.87 -6.20 -15.26
CA PRO A 2 -0.75 -5.32 -14.93
C PRO A 2 0.53 -6.14 -14.89
N SER A 3 1.64 -5.60 -15.35
CA SER A 3 2.95 -6.26 -15.29
C SER A 3 4.00 -5.21 -14.98
N TRP A 4 5.16 -5.64 -14.49
CA TRP A 4 6.29 -4.75 -14.20
C TRP A 4 6.70 -3.87 -15.39
N ALA A 5 6.45 -4.31 -16.63
CA ALA A 5 6.79 -3.55 -17.85
C ALA A 5 5.98 -2.26 -18.02
N GLY A 6 4.84 -2.12 -17.34
CA GLY A 6 4.01 -0.91 -17.37
C GLY A 6 4.35 0.10 -16.28
N ILE A 7 5.23 -0.24 -15.33
CA ILE A 7 5.61 0.63 -14.22
C ILE A 7 7.01 1.15 -14.52
N GLN A 8 7.14 2.45 -14.73
CA GLN A 8 8.43 3.11 -14.94
C GLN A 8 9.18 3.28 -13.61
N THR A 9 9.31 2.22 -12.82
CA THR A 9 10.01 2.25 -11.54
C THR A 9 11.49 1.99 -11.75
N PRO A 10 12.40 2.80 -11.18
CA PRO A 10 13.82 2.49 -11.21
C PRO A 10 14.12 1.10 -10.60
N PRO A 11 15.13 0.36 -11.09
CA PRO A 11 15.39 -1.03 -10.67
C PRO A 11 15.49 -1.24 -9.16
N GLN A 12 16.04 -0.28 -8.42
CA GLN A 12 16.20 -0.33 -6.97
C GLN A 12 14.86 -0.30 -6.22
N TYR A 13 13.88 0.45 -6.71
CA TYR A 13 12.52 0.42 -6.16
C TYR A 13 11.86 -0.92 -6.46
N ARG A 14 12.09 -1.45 -7.67
CA ARG A 14 11.52 -2.72 -8.09
C ARG A 14 11.92 -3.88 -7.17
N LEU A 15 13.10 -3.86 -6.57
CA LEU A 15 13.53 -4.89 -5.61
C LEU A 15 12.61 -5.01 -4.40
N ALA A 16 12.25 -3.89 -3.75
CA ALA A 16 11.34 -3.90 -2.60
C ALA A 16 9.93 -4.37 -3.00
N TYR A 17 9.44 -3.93 -4.16
CA TYR A 17 8.13 -4.35 -4.65
C TYR A 17 8.10 -5.84 -5.03
N GLU A 18 9.17 -6.37 -5.65
CA GLU A 18 9.30 -7.80 -5.96
C GLU A 18 9.40 -8.64 -4.67
N TYR A 19 10.04 -8.11 -3.62
CA TYR A 19 10.08 -8.75 -2.30
C TYR A 19 8.68 -8.89 -1.70
N ALA A 20 7.89 -7.81 -1.68
CA ALA A 20 6.51 -7.86 -1.22
C ALA A 20 5.64 -8.81 -2.07
N ALA A 21 5.77 -8.76 -3.40
CA ALA A 21 5.05 -9.65 -4.32
C ALA A 21 5.41 -11.13 -4.10
N LYS A 22 6.67 -11.44 -3.76
CA LYS A 22 7.11 -12.79 -3.42
C LYS A 22 6.39 -13.30 -2.17
N HIS A 23 6.33 -12.51 -1.11
CA HIS A 23 5.61 -12.87 0.12
C HIS A 23 4.10 -13.06 -0.13
N MET A 24 3.47 -12.17 -0.90
CA MET A 24 2.07 -12.36 -1.31
C MET A 24 1.86 -13.68 -2.07
N LYS A 25 2.80 -14.08 -2.92
CA LYS A 25 2.77 -15.36 -3.63
C LYS A 25 2.93 -16.55 -2.69
N GLU A 26 3.80 -16.47 -1.69
CA GLU A 26 3.98 -17.52 -0.67
C GLU A 26 2.70 -17.74 0.14
N HIS A 27 1.90 -16.68 0.33
CA HIS A 27 0.56 -16.75 0.91
C HIS A 27 -0.56 -17.12 -0.09
N GLY A 28 -0.23 -17.40 -1.36
CA GLY A 28 -1.21 -17.80 -2.39
C GLY A 28 -2.13 -16.65 -2.87
N LEU A 29 -1.76 -15.39 -2.62
CA LEU A 29 -2.59 -14.23 -2.93
C LEU A 29 -2.41 -13.73 -4.37
N CYS A 30 -1.19 -13.87 -4.93
CA CYS A 30 -0.84 -13.44 -6.28
C CYS A 30 0.11 -14.44 -6.98
N ASP A 31 0.50 -14.14 -8.23
CA ASP A 31 1.44 -14.94 -9.01
C ASP A 31 2.92 -14.53 -8.82
N GLY A 32 3.16 -13.45 -8.05
CA GLY A 32 4.46 -12.82 -7.81
C GLY A 32 5.03 -12.07 -9.02
N ARG A 33 4.25 -11.88 -10.09
CA ARG A 33 4.68 -11.23 -11.34
C ARG A 33 4.04 -9.86 -11.56
N THR A 34 3.18 -9.45 -10.65
CA THR A 34 2.52 -8.15 -10.65
C THR A 34 2.90 -7.36 -9.39
N PRO A 35 3.02 -6.03 -9.51
CA PRO A 35 3.16 -5.19 -8.32
C PRO A 35 1.94 -5.39 -7.41
N PRO A 36 2.12 -5.38 -6.08
CA PRO A 36 1.01 -5.22 -5.16
C PRO A 36 0.35 -3.85 -5.36
N VAL A 37 -0.91 -3.76 -4.94
CA VAL A 37 -1.56 -2.48 -4.68
C VAL A 37 -1.57 -2.28 -3.17
N TRP A 38 -1.00 -1.17 -2.73
CA TRP A 38 -1.07 -0.73 -1.35
C TRP A 38 -2.37 0.03 -1.12
N THR A 39 -3.01 -0.26 0.00
CA THR A 39 -4.21 0.40 0.49
C THR A 39 -4.19 0.37 2.01
N PHE A 40 -5.25 0.86 2.64
CA PHE A 40 -5.37 0.93 4.09
C PHE A 40 -6.76 0.49 4.52
N GLU A 41 -6.81 -0.26 5.62
CA GLU A 41 -8.00 -0.49 6.42
C GLU A 41 -8.05 0.62 7.47
N THR A 42 -9.07 1.49 7.43
CA THR A 42 -9.21 2.66 8.33
C THR A 42 -10.69 2.94 8.61
N GLN A 43 -10.98 3.67 9.68
CA GLN A 43 -12.32 4.24 9.88
C GLN A 43 -12.56 5.42 8.94
N GLU A 44 -13.82 5.68 8.59
CA GLU A 44 -14.20 6.77 7.68
C GLU A 44 -13.76 8.13 8.22
N ASP A 45 -13.90 8.36 9.53
CA ASP A 45 -13.52 9.61 10.19
C ASP A 45 -11.99 9.89 10.15
N ASP A 46 -11.17 8.84 9.95
CA ASP A 46 -9.70 8.95 9.90
C ASP A 46 -9.16 9.08 8.46
N LEU A 47 -10.03 9.01 7.45
CA LEU A 47 -9.62 8.98 6.04
C LEU A 47 -8.89 10.25 5.60
N GLU A 48 -9.40 11.43 6.00
CA GLU A 48 -8.78 12.71 5.64
C GLU A 48 -7.38 12.84 6.25
N LEU A 49 -7.22 12.46 7.52
CA LEU A 49 -5.94 12.49 8.24
C LEU A 49 -4.94 11.53 7.60
N LEU A 50 -5.38 10.31 7.28
CA LEU A 50 -4.55 9.33 6.61
C LEU A 50 -4.10 9.83 5.22
N ALA A 51 -5.02 10.36 4.41
CA ALA A 51 -4.69 10.89 3.09
C ALA A 51 -3.70 12.06 3.16
N ALA A 52 -3.89 12.98 4.11
CA ALA A 52 -2.98 14.10 4.36
C ALA A 52 -1.59 13.64 4.84
N SER A 53 -1.50 12.52 5.55
CA SER A 53 -0.21 11.97 6.00
C SER A 53 0.59 11.29 4.88
N LEU A 54 -0.09 10.83 3.82
CA LEU A 54 0.51 10.07 2.73
C LEU A 54 0.91 10.95 1.54
N LEU A 55 0.18 12.03 1.29
CA LEU A 55 0.42 12.94 0.19
C LEU A 55 1.12 14.20 0.69
N SER A 56 2.21 14.60 0.02
CA SER A 56 2.77 15.92 0.26
C SER A 56 1.81 17.01 -0.25
N GLU A 57 1.85 18.19 0.38
CA GLU A 57 1.09 19.37 -0.09
C GLU A 57 1.39 19.70 -1.56
N HIS A 58 2.63 19.44 -1.98
CA HIS A 58 3.05 19.61 -3.38
C HIS A 58 2.32 18.67 -4.33
N GLU A 59 2.22 17.38 -3.99
CA GLU A 59 1.54 16.38 -4.79
C GLU A 59 0.04 16.68 -4.90
N PHE A 60 -0.60 17.04 -3.79
CA PHE A 60 -2.02 17.39 -3.76
C PHE A 60 -2.35 18.57 -4.67
N ASN A 61 -1.47 19.57 -4.73
CA ASN A 61 -1.66 20.74 -5.60
C ASN A 61 -1.38 20.48 -7.09
N GLN A 62 -0.67 19.39 -7.42
CA GLN A 62 -0.27 19.10 -8.80
C GLN A 62 -1.21 18.15 -9.53
N PHE A 63 -1.94 17.30 -8.80
CA PHE A 63 -2.72 16.22 -9.38
C PHE A 63 -4.11 16.15 -8.77
N GLU A 64 -5.09 15.74 -9.58
CA GLU A 64 -6.42 15.38 -9.10
C GLU A 64 -6.40 13.94 -8.59
N TYR A 65 -6.78 13.75 -7.33
CA TYR A 65 -6.85 12.43 -6.69
C TYR A 65 -8.29 11.99 -6.47
N VAL A 66 -8.49 10.67 -6.46
CA VAL A 66 -9.74 10.03 -6.08
C VAL A 66 -9.50 9.01 -4.97
N THR A 67 -10.43 8.92 -4.03
CA THR A 67 -10.48 7.85 -3.05
C THR A 67 -11.33 6.70 -3.59
N LEU A 68 -10.89 5.47 -3.31
CA LEU A 68 -11.64 4.26 -3.63
C LEU A 68 -11.98 3.54 -2.33
N GLU A 69 -13.26 3.39 -2.04
CA GLU A 69 -13.72 2.50 -0.98
C GLU A 69 -13.84 1.09 -1.55
N LEU A 70 -13.16 0.13 -0.94
CA LEU A 70 -13.07 -1.24 -1.44
C LEU A 70 -13.68 -2.24 -0.46
N PHE A 71 -14.49 -3.15 -0.98
CA PHE A 71 -14.92 -4.37 -0.29
C PHE A 71 -14.15 -5.55 -0.85
N VAL A 72 -12.99 -5.82 -0.24
CA VAL A 72 -12.07 -6.88 -0.68
C VAL A 72 -12.27 -8.12 0.19
N PRO A 73 -12.34 -9.34 -0.39
CA PRO A 73 -12.41 -10.57 0.40
C PRO A 73 -11.18 -10.74 1.31
N GLU A 74 -11.38 -11.14 2.57
CA GLU A 74 -10.29 -11.36 3.55
C GLU A 74 -9.16 -12.26 3.03
N ASN A 75 -9.51 -13.30 2.25
CA ASN A 75 -8.54 -14.21 1.65
C ASN A 75 -7.76 -13.61 0.45
N ARG A 76 -7.89 -12.30 0.21
CA ARG A 76 -7.17 -11.53 -0.79
C ARG A 76 -6.33 -10.40 -0.18
N LEU A 77 -6.32 -10.29 1.16
CA LEU A 77 -5.60 -9.26 1.89
C LEU A 77 -4.32 -9.83 2.49
N LEU A 78 -3.27 -9.03 2.48
CA LEU A 78 -2.10 -9.22 3.32
C LEU A 78 -1.90 -7.94 4.14
N ARG A 79 -1.95 -8.05 5.47
CA ARG A 79 -1.71 -6.91 6.35
C ARG A 79 -0.20 -6.66 6.44
N SER A 80 0.19 -5.40 6.53
CA SER A 80 1.57 -4.95 6.63
C SER A 80 1.71 -3.74 7.55
N SER A 81 2.95 -3.44 7.93
CA SER A 81 3.33 -2.19 8.60
C SER A 81 3.84 -1.17 7.60
N TYR A 82 3.27 0.03 7.63
CA TYR A 82 3.71 1.14 6.78
C TYR A 82 5.15 1.55 7.10
N GLY A 83 5.51 1.58 8.39
CA GLY A 83 6.85 1.93 8.85
C GLY A 83 7.90 0.96 8.30
N HIS A 84 7.70 -0.35 8.51
CA HIS A 84 8.63 -1.38 8.03
C HIS A 84 8.73 -1.40 6.50
N TRP A 85 7.61 -1.18 5.78
CA TRP A 85 7.64 -1.03 4.34
C TRP A 85 8.53 0.14 3.89
N CYS A 86 8.39 1.30 4.52
CA CYS A 86 9.20 2.47 4.23
C CYS A 86 10.69 2.21 4.51
N GLU A 87 11.03 1.60 5.65
CA GLU A 87 12.41 1.21 5.98
C GLU A 87 13.01 0.27 4.93
N LEU A 88 12.29 -0.77 4.55
CA LEU A 88 12.70 -1.71 3.51
C LEU A 88 12.91 -1.00 2.16
N LEU A 89 11.96 -0.15 1.77
CA LEU A 89 12.03 0.57 0.51
C LEU A 89 13.26 1.47 0.47
N PHE A 90 13.51 2.27 1.52
CA PHE A 90 14.68 3.14 1.59
C PHE A 90 15.98 2.35 1.63
N GLN A 91 16.05 1.27 2.43
CA GLN A 91 17.21 0.37 2.43
C GLN A 91 17.48 -0.18 1.03
N SER A 92 16.45 -0.59 0.29
CA SER A 92 16.60 -1.12 -1.07
C SER A 92 17.12 -0.07 -2.06
N ILE A 93 16.70 1.18 -1.91
CA ILE A 93 17.14 2.30 -2.74
C ILE A 93 18.61 2.63 -2.45
N GLU A 94 18.99 2.67 -1.18
CA GLU A 94 20.35 3.03 -0.74
C GLU A 94 21.38 1.94 -1.02
N THR A 95 21.02 0.68 -0.78
CA THR A 95 21.97 -0.44 -0.80
C THR A 95 21.87 -1.29 -2.07
N GLY A 96 20.76 -1.19 -2.80
CA GLY A 96 20.44 -2.09 -3.92
C GLY A 96 20.20 -3.54 -3.48
N ARG A 97 19.90 -3.79 -2.20
CA ARG A 97 19.70 -5.12 -1.60
C ARG A 97 18.53 -5.11 -0.63
N ILE A 98 18.04 -6.31 -0.32
CA ILE A 98 17.01 -6.54 0.70
C ILE A 98 17.62 -7.45 1.76
N GLU A 99 17.63 -6.99 3.01
CA GLU A 99 18.06 -7.77 4.18
C GLU A 99 16.96 -7.68 5.24
N ASP A 100 15.92 -8.49 5.07
CA ASP A 100 14.69 -8.48 5.87
C ASP A 100 14.09 -9.91 5.91
N ASP A 101 13.35 -10.22 6.98
CA ASP A 101 12.75 -11.56 7.17
C ASP A 101 11.25 -11.62 6.82
N GLY A 102 10.62 -10.48 6.57
CA GLY A 102 9.22 -10.35 6.17
C GLY A 102 8.23 -10.61 7.29
N SER A 103 8.68 -10.63 8.55
CA SER A 103 7.81 -10.83 9.72
C SER A 103 6.71 -9.77 9.84
N TRP A 104 6.93 -8.59 9.25
CA TRP A 104 5.95 -7.51 9.16
C TRP A 104 4.88 -7.74 8.07
N LEU A 105 4.98 -8.79 7.23
CA LEU A 105 3.95 -9.19 6.25
C LEU A 105 3.15 -10.37 6.80
N CYS A 106 1.87 -10.16 7.12
CA CYS A 106 1.09 -11.21 7.79
C CYS A 106 -0.40 -11.22 7.37
N LEU A 107 -1.00 -12.41 7.31
CA LEU A 107 -2.42 -12.57 6.98
C LEU A 107 -3.35 -12.16 8.14
N ASN A 108 -2.91 -12.39 9.38
CA ASN A 108 -3.74 -12.33 10.58
C ASN A 108 -3.28 -11.30 11.62
N GLY A 109 -2.23 -10.52 11.35
CA GLY A 109 -1.65 -9.67 12.38
C GLY A 109 -2.52 -8.45 12.67
N GLN A 110 -2.90 -8.30 13.93
CA GLN A 110 -2.90 -6.97 14.54
C GLN A 110 -1.44 -6.58 14.66
N GLN A 111 -0.95 -5.72 13.76
CA GLN A 111 0.37 -5.14 13.95
C GLN A 111 0.22 -3.79 14.63
N ASP A 112 1.03 -3.61 15.67
CA ASP A 112 1.27 -2.35 16.36
C ASP A 112 1.97 -1.38 15.39
N ASP A 113 1.25 -0.87 14.38
CA ASP A 113 1.68 0.38 13.76
C ASP A 113 1.33 1.48 14.77
N HIS A 114 2.32 2.26 15.16
CA HIS A 114 2.19 3.41 16.06
C HIS A 114 1.26 4.53 15.53
N SER A 115 0.53 4.27 14.45
CA SER A 115 -0.52 5.12 13.89
C SER A 115 -1.88 4.66 14.44
N PRO A 116 -2.51 5.41 15.37
CA PRO A 116 -3.84 5.06 15.85
C PRO A 116 -4.82 5.04 14.67
N GLY A 117 -5.48 3.89 14.45
CA GLY A 117 -6.71 3.81 13.63
C GLY A 117 -6.60 3.22 12.22
N SER A 118 -5.40 2.98 11.68
CA SER A 118 -5.25 2.42 10.32
C SER A 118 -4.23 1.27 10.22
N VAL A 119 -4.48 0.33 9.30
CA VAL A 119 -3.60 -0.81 9.00
C VAL A 119 -3.28 -0.79 7.52
N GLN A 120 -2.00 -0.85 7.14
CA GLN A 120 -1.61 -0.95 5.75
C GLN A 120 -1.94 -2.35 5.21
N ILE A 121 -2.50 -2.41 3.99
CA ILE A 121 -2.94 -3.64 3.35
C ILE A 121 -2.34 -3.73 1.95
N LEU A 122 -1.86 -4.91 1.57
CA LEU A 122 -1.50 -5.26 0.21
C LEU A 122 -2.58 -6.14 -0.41
N ILE A 123 -3.01 -5.78 -1.62
CA ILE A 123 -3.91 -6.57 -2.46
C ILE A 123 -3.28 -6.84 -3.83
N PRO A 124 -3.61 -7.97 -4.49
CA PRO A 124 -2.93 -8.36 -5.74
C PRO A 124 -3.27 -7.45 -6.92
N HIS A 125 -4.48 -6.90 -6.94
CA HIS A 125 -5.01 -6.02 -7.98
C HIS A 125 -6.32 -5.41 -7.47
N ILE A 126 -6.84 -4.36 -8.13
CA ILE A 126 -8.21 -3.89 -7.89
C ILE A 126 -9.15 -4.56 -8.89
N ARG A 127 -10.30 -5.05 -8.41
CA ARG A 127 -11.38 -5.53 -9.28
C ARG A 127 -12.56 -4.59 -9.24
N LYS A 128 -13.26 -4.45 -10.36
CA LYS A 128 -14.42 -3.57 -10.46
C LYS A 128 -15.50 -3.94 -9.44
N GLU A 129 -15.72 -5.24 -9.21
CA GLU A 129 -16.69 -5.73 -8.24
C GLU A 129 -16.32 -5.47 -6.77
N TRP A 130 -15.07 -5.06 -6.48
CA TRP A 130 -14.65 -4.69 -5.13
C TRP A 130 -14.91 -3.21 -4.84
N ILE A 131 -15.09 -2.36 -5.86
CA ILE A 131 -15.27 -0.92 -5.67
C ILE A 131 -16.69 -0.65 -5.16
N ARG A 132 -16.79 -0.08 -3.97
CA ARG A 132 -18.06 0.37 -3.36
C ARG A 132 -18.36 1.82 -3.69
N LYS A 133 -17.33 2.67 -3.61
CA LYS A 133 -17.44 4.12 -3.73
C LYS A 133 -16.22 4.66 -4.47
N VAL A 134 -16.42 5.73 -5.22
CA VAL A 134 -15.36 6.50 -5.89
C VAL A 134 -15.70 7.97 -5.69
N GLU A 135 -14.81 8.72 -5.06
CA GLU A 135 -15.03 10.13 -4.77
C GLU A 135 -13.74 10.93 -5.01
N PRO A 136 -13.85 12.22 -5.35
CA PRO A 136 -12.70 13.12 -5.29
C PRO A 136 -12.09 13.11 -3.90
N LEU A 137 -10.77 13.14 -3.81
CA LEU A 137 -10.09 13.35 -2.54
C LEU A 137 -10.14 14.84 -2.19
N GLU A 138 -10.90 15.18 -1.15
CA GLU A 138 -10.94 16.52 -0.58
C GLU A 138 -10.18 16.51 0.75
N ILE A 139 -9.03 17.18 0.81
CA ILE A 139 -8.29 17.38 2.06
C ILE A 139 -8.55 18.81 2.51
N ASN A 140 -9.15 19.00 3.69
CA ASN A 140 -9.32 20.33 4.28
C ASN A 140 -7.98 20.80 4.89
N PRO A 141 -7.30 21.82 4.30
CA PRO A 141 -5.97 22.25 4.76
C PRO A 141 -5.97 22.97 6.13
N GLY A 142 -7.13 23.12 6.79
CA GLY A 142 -7.29 23.86 8.05
C GLY A 142 -7.43 23.00 9.31
N MET A 143 -7.29 21.67 9.22
CA MET A 143 -7.45 20.75 10.35
C MET A 143 -6.15 20.19 10.95
N TYR A 144 -4.98 20.75 10.59
CA TYR A 144 -3.67 20.30 11.07
C TYR A 144 -2.86 21.43 11.70
#